data_AF-A0A1X1YJ19-F1
#
_entry.id   AF-A0A1X1YJ19-F1
#
_cell.length_a   1.000
_cell.length_b   1.000
_cell.length_c   1.000
_cell.angle_alpha   90.00
_cell.angle_beta   90.00
_cell.angle_gamma   90.00
#
_symmetry.space_group_name_H-M   'P 1'
#
loop_
_entity.id
_entity.type
_entity.pdbx_description
1 polymer ?
#
loop_
_entity_poly.entity_id
_entity_poly.type
_entity_poly.pdbx_seq_one_letter_code
_entity_poly.pdbx_strand_id
1 'polypeptide(L)'
;MPAELAGLDWSVITCQCGHGCSRPARYVAEFHAVDHCCCSGVNELGNVVLIVCGHCLSTLRVSAAVFARRLSRCGRPACRSCGAPIAMAGDILRSVRPL
;
A
#
# COMPACT_ATOMS: atom_id res chain seq x y z
N MET A 1 -19.87 -4.03 28.07
CA MET A 1 -19.30 -3.85 26.72
C MET A 1 -20.20 -4.61 25.74
N PRO A 2 -20.78 -3.99 24.71
CA PRO A 2 -21.90 -4.56 23.97
C PRO A 2 -21.49 -5.82 23.20
N ALA A 3 -22.28 -6.88 23.31
CA ALA A 3 -22.06 -8.17 22.66
C ALA A 3 -21.99 -8.08 21.11
N GLU A 4 -22.47 -6.99 20.54
CA GLU A 4 -22.42 -6.69 19.10
C GLU A 4 -20.98 -6.54 18.57
N LEU A 5 -20.04 -6.06 19.39
CA LEU A 5 -18.62 -5.97 19.01
C LEU A 5 -17.93 -7.33 19.01
N ALA A 6 -18.42 -8.29 19.80
CA ALA A 6 -17.86 -9.64 19.89
C ALA A 6 -18.26 -10.53 18.70
N GLY A 7 -19.33 -10.17 17.97
CA GLY A 7 -19.76 -10.84 16.74
C GLY A 7 -19.05 -10.35 15.48
N LEU A 8 -18.30 -9.25 15.56
CA LEU A 8 -17.41 -8.81 14.49
C LEU A 8 -16.15 -9.67 14.54
N ASP A 9 -16.12 -10.72 13.73
CA ASP A 9 -14.92 -11.53 13.55
C ASP A 9 -13.90 -10.76 12.69
N TRP A 10 -13.15 -9.87 13.36
CA TRP A 10 -12.02 -9.15 12.77
C TRP A 10 -10.89 -10.10 12.32
N SER A 11 -10.96 -11.41 12.60
CA SER A 11 -9.99 -12.39 12.11
C SER A 11 -10.21 -12.77 10.64
N VAL A 12 -11.36 -12.41 10.04
CA VAL A 12 -11.69 -12.70 8.64
C VAL A 12 -11.51 -11.47 7.73
N ILE A 13 -10.47 -10.67 7.97
CA ILE A 13 -10.11 -9.62 7.01
C ILE A 13 -9.49 -10.30 5.77
N THR A 14 -10.19 -10.18 4.65
CA THR A 14 -9.71 -10.68 3.35
C THR A 14 -8.84 -9.62 2.67
N CYS A 15 -8.02 -10.10 1.74
CA CYS A 15 -7.08 -9.27 1.00
C CYS A 15 -7.80 -8.17 0.19
N GLN A 16 -7.54 -6.91 0.51
CA GLN A 16 -8.13 -5.73 -0.12
C GLN A 16 -7.37 -5.27 -1.37
N CYS A 17 -6.69 -6.20 -2.06
CA CYS A 17 -6.07 -5.87 -3.33
C CYS A 17 -7.16 -5.63 -4.40
N GLY A 18 -6.94 -4.69 -5.31
CA GLY A 18 -7.91 -4.27 -6.32
C GLY A 18 -8.29 -5.31 -7.39
N HIS A 19 -7.86 -6.57 -7.27
CA HIS A 19 -8.13 -7.66 -8.22
C HIS A 19 -8.93 -8.82 -7.60
N GLY A 20 -9.67 -8.57 -6.52
CA GLY A 20 -10.66 -9.52 -5.97
C GLY A 20 -10.08 -10.74 -5.24
N CYS A 21 -8.94 -10.61 -4.57
CA CYS A 21 -8.37 -11.72 -3.79
C CYS A 21 -9.16 -11.97 -2.50
N SER A 22 -9.65 -13.19 -2.31
CA SER A 22 -10.36 -13.60 -1.08
C SER A 22 -9.47 -14.25 -0.03
N ARG A 23 -8.14 -14.31 -0.24
CA ARG A 23 -7.21 -14.91 0.74
C ARG A 23 -7.20 -14.10 2.04
N PRO A 24 -7.01 -14.75 3.21
CA PRO A 24 -6.83 -14.04 4.47
C PRO A 24 -5.68 -13.05 4.39
N ALA A 25 -5.94 -11.81 4.79
CA ALA A 25 -4.91 -10.80 4.88
C ALA A 25 -4.02 -11.05 6.11
N ARG A 26 -2.76 -10.63 6.00
CA ARG A 26 -1.77 -10.81 7.08
C ARG A 26 -0.90 -9.57 7.31
N TYR A 27 -0.99 -8.59 6.42
CA TYR A 27 -0.13 -7.42 6.44
C TYR A 27 -0.93 -6.16 6.15
N VAL A 28 -0.54 -5.08 6.81
CA VAL A 28 -0.89 -3.71 6.42
C VAL A 28 0.29 -3.16 5.62
N ALA A 29 0.02 -2.73 4.41
CA ALA A 29 1.00 -2.14 3.51
C ALA A 29 0.60 -0.71 3.16
N GLU A 30 1.54 0.21 3.28
CA GLU A 30 1.35 1.63 2.96
C GLU A 30 2.12 1.98 1.70
N PHE A 31 1.39 2.47 0.71
CA PHE A 31 1.92 2.87 -0.59
C PHE A 31 1.78 4.36 -0.77
N HIS A 32 2.85 5.04 -1.17
CA HIS A 32 2.76 6.42 -1.59
C HIS A 32 1.76 6.56 -2.73
N ALA A 33 0.72 7.39 -2.55
CA ALA A 33 -0.20 7.75 -3.61
C ALA A 33 0.49 8.74 -4.55
N VAL A 34 1.42 8.28 -5.39
CA VAL A 34 2.22 9.14 -6.27
C VAL A 34 1.29 10.05 -7.08
N ASP A 35 1.61 11.35 -7.06
CA ASP A 35 0.84 12.46 -7.69
C ASP A 35 -0.58 12.67 -7.16
N HIS A 36 -1.01 11.90 -6.15
CA HIS A 36 -2.32 11.99 -5.49
C HIS A 36 -2.22 11.99 -3.96
N CYS A 37 -1.03 12.23 -3.40
CA CYS A 37 -0.76 12.09 -1.98
C CYS A 37 -1.35 13.21 -1.11
N CYS A 38 -2.00 14.19 -1.73
CA CYS A 38 -2.76 15.26 -1.07
C CYS A 38 -4.28 15.15 -1.32
N CYS A 39 -4.74 14.07 -1.96
CA CYS A 39 -6.16 13.84 -2.24
C CYS A 39 -6.85 13.11 -1.07
N SER A 40 -8.19 13.06 -1.09
CA SER A 40 -8.94 12.22 -0.16
C SER A 40 -8.64 10.73 -0.36
N GLY A 41 -8.73 9.93 0.72
CA GLY A 41 -8.53 8.48 0.66
C GLY A 41 -7.09 8.01 0.88
N VAL A 42 -6.23 8.91 1.37
CA VAL A 42 -4.87 8.60 1.84
C VAL A 42 -4.74 8.93 3.33
N ASN A 43 -3.75 8.35 3.99
CA ASN A 43 -3.41 8.72 5.37
C ASN A 43 -2.67 10.06 5.43
N GLU A 44 -2.34 10.53 6.64
CA GLU A 44 -1.67 11.83 6.88
C GLU A 44 -0.29 11.95 6.21
N LEU A 45 0.34 10.82 5.86
CA LEU A 45 1.61 10.76 5.16
C LEU A 45 1.46 10.69 3.63
N GLY A 46 0.23 10.76 3.13
CA GLY A 46 -0.09 10.68 1.71
C GLY A 46 0.00 9.25 1.14
N ASN A 47 -0.20 8.24 1.99
CA ASN A 47 -0.17 6.83 1.59
C ASN A 47 -1.58 6.24 1.43
N VAL A 48 -1.79 5.43 0.40
CA VAL A 48 -2.88 4.45 0.36
C VAL A 48 -2.53 3.31 1.30
N VAL A 49 -3.45 2.96 2.19
CA VAL A 49 -3.31 1.83 3.13
C VAL A 49 -4.08 0.64 2.58
N LEU A 50 -3.38 -0.48 2.37
CA LEU A 50 -3.98 -1.73 1.92
C LEU A 50 -3.73 -2.85 2.93
N ILE A 51 -4.79 -3.60 3.22
CA ILE A 51 -4.69 -4.83 4.01
C ILE A 51 -4.57 -6.02 3.06
N VAL A 52 -3.43 -6.71 3.04
CA VAL A 52 -3.10 -7.69 1.99
C VAL A 52 -2.64 -9.03 2.53
N CYS A 53 -2.86 -10.10 1.74
CA CYS A 53 -2.26 -11.40 2.00
C CYS A 53 -0.78 -11.41 1.60
N GLY A 54 -0.01 -12.40 2.07
CA GLY A 54 1.42 -12.51 1.77
C GLY A 54 1.72 -12.63 0.27
N HIS A 55 0.84 -13.25 -0.52
CA HIS A 55 1.02 -13.36 -1.96
C HIS A 55 0.86 -12.01 -2.67
N CYS A 56 -0.23 -11.28 -2.37
CA CYS A 56 -0.45 -9.96 -2.95
C CYS A 56 0.60 -8.95 -2.49
N LEU A 57 1.10 -9.06 -1.26
CA LEU A 57 2.24 -8.26 -0.80
C LEU A 57 3.50 -8.51 -1.66
N SER A 58 3.82 -9.78 -1.96
CA SER A 58 4.93 -10.11 -2.85
C SER A 58 4.76 -9.52 -4.25
N THR A 59 3.54 -9.60 -4.82
CA THR A 59 3.22 -8.96 -6.10
C THR A 59 3.42 -7.45 -6.03
N LEU A 60 2.93 -6.80 -4.97
CA LEU A 60 3.07 -5.35 -4.78
C LEU A 60 4.54 -4.92 -4.67
N ARG A 61 5.38 -5.69 -3.96
CA ARG A 61 6.83 -5.45 -3.88
C ARG A 61 7.49 -5.51 -5.25
N VAL A 62 7.15 -6.52 -6.06
CA VAL A 62 7.67 -6.67 -7.43
C VAL A 62 7.21 -5.48 -8.28
N SER A 63 5.93 -5.14 -8.26
CA SER A 63 5.39 -3.99 -9.01
C SER A 63 6.08 -2.69 -8.64
N ALA A 64 6.24 -2.39 -7.34
CA ALA A 64 6.95 -1.20 -6.87
C ALA A 64 8.39 -1.15 -7.37
N ALA A 65 9.13 -2.28 -7.31
CA ALA A 65 10.49 -2.35 -7.81
C ALA A 65 10.58 -2.16 -9.34
N VAL A 66 9.64 -2.72 -10.10
CA VAL A 66 9.56 -2.55 -11.56
C VAL A 66 9.26 -1.09 -11.91
N PHE A 67 8.31 -0.45 -11.23
CA PHE A 67 7.97 0.95 -11.47
C PHE A 67 9.13 1.89 -11.13
N ALA A 68 9.72 1.74 -9.95
CA ALA A 68 10.89 2.52 -9.54
C ALA A 68 12.05 2.37 -10.52
N ARG A 69 12.34 1.15 -10.98
CA ARG A 69 13.40 0.90 -11.99
C ARG A 69 13.10 1.55 -13.34
N ARG A 70 11.83 1.61 -13.75
CA ARG A 70 11.44 2.29 -15.00
C ARG A 70 11.64 3.80 -14.86
N LEU A 71 11.21 4.37 -13.74
CA LEU A 71 11.29 5.80 -13.48
C LEU A 71 12.72 6.30 -13.26
N SER A 72 13.58 5.51 -12.61
CA SER A 72 14.99 5.88 -12.38
C SER A 72 15.80 6.02 -13.67
N ARG A 73 15.38 5.36 -14.76
CA ARG A 73 15.97 5.55 -16.10
C ARG A 73 15.68 6.92 -16.69
N CYS A 74 14.68 7.63 -16.17
CA CYS A 74 14.28 8.97 -16.62
C CYS A 74 14.89 10.10 -15.78
N GLY A 75 15.85 9.80 -14.89
CA GLY A 75 16.56 10.79 -14.07
C GLY A 75 16.24 10.66 -12.58
N ARG A 76 15.92 11.78 -11.92
CA ARG A 76 15.54 11.86 -10.49
C ARG A 76 14.06 12.16 -10.37
N PRO A 77 13.19 11.18 -10.63
CA PRO A 77 11.75 11.38 -10.63
C PRO A 77 11.27 11.70 -9.19
N ALA A 78 10.31 12.62 -9.09
CA ALA A 78 9.71 13.05 -7.84
C ALA A 78 8.18 13.12 -7.98
N CYS A 79 7.47 12.89 -6.88
CA CYS A 79 6.02 13.07 -6.80
C CYS A 79 5.67 14.56 -7.00
N ARG A 80 4.73 14.85 -7.88
CA ARG A 80 4.31 16.22 -8.22
C ARG A 80 3.56 16.92 -7.10
N SER A 81 2.93 16.15 -6.21
CA SER A 81 2.14 16.69 -5.11
C SER A 81 3.01 17.08 -3.91
N CYS A 82 3.96 16.23 -3.50
CA CYS A 82 4.77 16.45 -2.29
C CYS A 82 6.27 16.61 -2.53
N GLY A 83 6.76 16.43 -3.76
CA GLY A 83 8.18 16.50 -4.09
C GLY A 83 9.03 15.31 -3.62
N ALA A 84 8.44 14.32 -2.94
CA ALA A 84 9.18 13.16 -2.46
C ALA A 84 9.78 12.35 -3.64
N PRO A 85 11.00 11.78 -3.47
CA PRO A 85 11.59 10.91 -4.47
C PRO A 85 10.67 9.74 -4.83
N ILE A 86 10.78 9.24 -6.07
CA ILE A 86 10.11 8.01 -6.56
C ILE A 86 11.10 7.12 -7.35
N ALA A 87 12.34 7.02 -6.86
CA ALA A 87 13.46 6.40 -7.54
C ALA A 87 13.73 4.95 -7.10
N MET A 88 13.29 4.57 -5.89
CA MET A 88 13.45 3.22 -5.36
C MET A 88 12.12 2.61 -4.90
N ALA A 89 12.08 1.29 -4.75
CA ALA A 89 10.86 0.59 -4.34
C ALA A 89 10.31 1.09 -2.98
N GLY A 90 11.20 1.46 -2.06
CA GLY A 90 10.85 2.01 -0.74
C GLY A 90 10.21 3.41 -0.80
N ASP A 91 10.44 4.16 -1.86
CA ASP A 91 9.77 5.45 -2.07
C ASP A 91 8.27 5.25 -2.40
N ILE A 92 7.93 4.09 -2.98
CA ILE A 92 6.59 3.71 -3.42
C ILE A 92 5.90 2.86 -2.35
N LEU A 93 6.52 1.76 -1.90
CA LEU A 93 6.04 0.93 -0.79
C LEU A 93 6.81 1.33 0.48
N ARG A 94 6.23 2.22 1.26
CA ARG A 94 6.92 2.92 2.35
C ARG A 94 6.90 2.16 3.67
N SER A 95 5.83 1.41 3.94
CA SER A 95 5.70 0.65 5.18
C SER A 95 4.99 -0.68 4.93
N VAL A 96 5.46 -1.72 5.62
CA VAL A 96 4.81 -3.03 5.68
C VAL A 96 4.92 -3.53 7.10
N ARG A 97 3.78 -3.85 7.71
CA ARG A 97 3.72 -4.44 9.05
C ARG A 97 2.73 -5.59 9.10
N PRO A 98 2.92 -6.57 10.01
CA PRO A 98 1.88 -7.55 10.30
C PRO A 98 0.57 -6.87 10.71
N LEU A 99 -0.55 -7.54 10.39
CA LEU A 99 -1.87 -7.20 10.95
C LEU A 99 -1.91 -7.47 12.45
#